data_AF-A0A7K3HIF1-F1
#
_entry.id   AF-A0A7K3HIF1-F1
#
_cell.length_a   1.000
_cell.length_b   1.000
_cell.length_c   1.000
_cell.angle_alpha   90.00
_cell.angle_beta   90.00
_cell.angle_gamma   90.00
#
_symmetry.space_group_name_H-M   'P 1'
#
loop_
_entity.id
_entity.type
_entity.pdbx_description
1 polymer ?
#
loop_
_entity_poly.entity_id
_entity_poly.type
_entity_poly.pdbx_seq_one_letter_code
_entity_poly.pdbx_strand_id
1 'polypeptide(L)'
;MRIALGLTLTVLFAQLAGGLITGSLALLADAGHMATDVVGLAMALLAIRFANRPASEQRTFGYARAEILAALANCLLLFGVGGFVLYEGVERLFRPTGVEGGLAAVFGGIGLVANVISLLVLMRGQRESLNVRGAFLEVLADTLGSVAVIVSALVITVTGWQRADAVASLVIGLMVVPRAWKLLREAVDVLLEAAPRHVDMASVREHMLAQPGVEDVHDLHVWTITSGLPVLSAHVVVSPEVLDALGYEKLLHELQGCLDRHFDVEHCTFQLEPGGHAEHEAGLCH
;
A
#
# COMPACT_ATOMS: atom_id res chain seq x y z
N MET A 1 18.72 6.81 -4.21
CA MET A 1 17.36 7.36 -4.36
C MET A 1 17.26 8.46 -5.41
N ARG A 2 18.00 9.58 -5.31
CA ARG A 2 17.96 10.66 -6.34
C ARG A 2 18.33 10.22 -7.76
N ILE A 3 19.35 9.36 -7.89
CA ILE A 3 19.76 8.79 -9.19
C ILE A 3 18.65 7.90 -9.78
N ALA A 4 18.06 7.02 -8.96
CA ALA A 4 16.95 6.16 -9.37
C ALA A 4 15.73 6.99 -9.81
N LEU A 5 15.37 8.03 -9.06
CA LEU A 5 14.25 8.92 -9.42
C LEU A 5 14.50 9.65 -10.76
N GLY A 6 15.71 10.19 -10.97
CA GLY A 6 16.07 10.82 -12.23
C GLY A 6 16.04 9.85 -13.41
N LEU A 7 16.47 8.60 -13.18
CA LEU A 7 16.41 7.54 -14.18
C LEU A 7 14.95 7.17 -14.52
N THR A 8 14.11 6.91 -13.51
CA THR A 8 12.68 6.61 -13.69
C THR A 8 11.95 7.72 -14.43
N LEU A 9 12.17 8.99 -14.08
CA LEU A 9 11.58 10.11 -14.79
C LEU A 9 12.02 10.17 -16.26
N THR A 10 13.30 9.92 -16.52
CA THR A 10 13.83 9.92 -17.90
C THR A 10 13.20 8.80 -18.72
N VAL A 11 13.10 7.60 -18.15
CA VAL A 11 12.47 6.43 -18.79
C VAL A 11 10.99 6.68 -19.01
N LEU A 12 10.28 7.26 -18.04
CA LEU A 12 8.88 7.63 -18.15
C LEU A 12 8.64 8.53 -19.36
N PHE A 13 9.38 9.63 -19.49
CA PHE A 13 9.20 10.53 -20.63
C PHE A 13 9.62 9.89 -21.96
N ALA A 14 10.68 9.08 -21.96
CA ALA A 14 11.11 8.35 -23.15
C ALA A 14 10.05 7.35 -23.62
N GLN A 15 9.49 6.55 -22.73
CA GLN A 15 8.46 5.56 -23.07
C GLN A 15 7.11 6.22 -23.40
N LEU A 16 6.73 7.30 -22.72
CA LEU A 16 5.53 8.05 -23.06
C LEU A 16 5.64 8.61 -24.48
N ALA A 17 6.76 9.26 -24.82
CA ALA A 17 7.02 9.73 -26.18
C ALA A 17 7.05 8.56 -27.17
N GLY A 18 7.73 7.47 -26.81
CA GLY A 18 7.80 6.26 -27.63
C GLY A 18 6.43 5.65 -27.92
N GLY A 19 5.57 5.51 -26.92
CA GLY A 19 4.21 4.97 -27.08
C GLY A 19 3.35 5.86 -27.97
N LEU A 20 3.45 7.19 -27.82
CA LEU A 20 2.72 8.14 -28.66
C LEU A 20 3.22 8.15 -30.12
N ILE A 21 4.53 8.11 -30.33
CA ILE A 21 5.15 8.12 -31.66
C ILE A 21 4.88 6.80 -32.40
N THR A 22 5.04 5.67 -31.71
CA THR A 22 4.95 4.34 -32.32
C THR A 22 3.54 3.79 -32.39
N GLY A 23 2.60 4.41 -31.67
CA GLY A 23 1.25 3.88 -31.47
C GLY A 23 1.19 2.64 -30.56
N SER A 24 2.29 2.23 -29.91
CA SER A 24 2.34 1.06 -29.03
C SER A 24 1.56 1.27 -27.74
N LEU A 25 0.52 0.47 -27.52
CA LEU A 25 -0.21 0.46 -26.27
C LEU A 25 0.63 -0.17 -25.15
N ALA A 26 1.49 -1.14 -25.46
CA ALA A 26 2.34 -1.77 -24.47
C ALA A 26 3.34 -0.78 -23.85
N LEU A 27 3.93 0.11 -24.65
CA LEU A 27 4.77 1.22 -24.15
C LEU A 27 3.96 2.22 -23.32
N LEU A 28 2.75 2.56 -23.75
CA LEU A 28 1.88 3.47 -22.99
C LEU A 28 1.43 2.85 -21.67
N ALA A 29 1.24 1.52 -21.61
CA ALA A 29 0.89 0.81 -20.38
C ALA A 29 2.03 0.86 -19.36
N ASP A 30 3.26 0.57 -19.80
CA ASP A 30 4.48 0.64 -18.96
C ASP A 30 4.71 2.08 -18.47
N ALA A 31 4.61 3.06 -19.37
CA ALA A 31 4.70 4.48 -19.03
C ALA A 31 3.59 4.93 -18.06
N GLY A 32 2.36 4.47 -18.26
CA GLY A 32 1.22 4.80 -17.41
C GLY A 32 1.40 4.31 -15.98
N HIS A 33 1.90 3.09 -15.80
CA HIS A 33 2.22 2.55 -14.47
C HIS A 33 3.29 3.39 -13.77
N MET A 34 4.43 3.65 -14.43
CA MET A 34 5.50 4.49 -13.86
C MET A 34 5.02 5.91 -13.54
N ALA A 35 4.15 6.49 -14.37
CA ALA A 35 3.58 7.80 -14.12
C ALA A 35 2.78 7.82 -12.83
N THR A 36 1.92 6.80 -12.63
CA THR A 36 1.15 6.67 -11.39
C THR A 36 2.07 6.46 -10.19
N ASP A 37 3.17 5.72 -10.29
CA ASP A 37 4.09 5.56 -9.16
C ASP A 37 4.79 6.87 -8.79
N VAL A 38 5.21 7.66 -9.78
CA VAL A 38 5.80 8.99 -9.54
C VAL A 38 4.78 9.93 -8.88
N VAL A 39 3.54 9.95 -9.38
CA VAL A 39 2.46 10.75 -8.80
C VAL A 39 2.13 10.29 -7.38
N GLY A 40 2.03 8.98 -7.16
CA GLY A 40 1.82 8.36 -5.85
C GLY A 40 2.89 8.75 -4.84
N LEU A 41 4.16 8.68 -5.24
CA LEU A 41 5.28 9.10 -4.39
C LEU A 41 5.22 10.60 -4.08
N ALA A 42 4.91 11.43 -5.07
CA ALA A 42 4.77 12.88 -4.87
C ALA A 42 3.63 13.20 -3.89
N MET A 43 2.48 12.54 -4.04
CA MET A 43 1.34 12.67 -3.14
C MET A 43 1.68 12.17 -1.73
N ALA A 44 2.39 11.06 -1.59
CA ALA A 44 2.83 10.55 -0.28
C ALA A 44 3.79 11.51 0.41
N LEU A 45 4.77 12.09 -0.30
CA LEU A 45 5.68 13.10 0.25
C LEU A 45 4.94 14.38 0.69
N LEU A 46 3.96 14.82 -0.09
CA LEU A 46 3.06 15.91 0.29
C LEU A 46 2.26 15.55 1.53
N ALA A 47 1.69 14.35 1.58
CA ALA A 47 0.91 13.86 2.72
C ALA A 47 1.75 13.81 4.00
N ILE A 48 2.99 13.31 3.94
CA ILE A 48 3.93 13.32 5.08
C ILE A 48 4.19 14.76 5.55
N ARG A 49 4.39 15.70 4.61
CA ARG A 49 4.56 17.12 4.95
C ARG A 49 3.32 17.71 5.64
N PHE A 50 2.12 17.28 5.25
CA PHE A 50 0.88 17.67 5.92
C PHE A 50 0.69 16.96 7.27
N ALA A 51 1.06 15.68 7.37
CA ALA A 51 0.97 14.86 8.58
C ALA A 51 1.85 15.40 9.71
N ASN A 52 3.01 15.98 9.37
CA ASN A 52 3.90 16.65 10.33
C ASN A 52 3.35 17.98 10.88
N ARG A 53 2.14 18.40 10.50
CA ARG A 53 1.49 19.55 11.14
C ARG A 53 0.94 19.14 12.50
N PRO A 54 1.09 20.00 13.53
CA PRO A 54 0.54 19.70 14.84
C PRO A 54 -0.97 19.51 14.77
N ALA A 55 -1.49 18.67 15.66
CA ALA A 55 -2.92 18.50 15.87
C ALA A 55 -3.59 19.87 16.15
N SER A 56 -4.82 20.03 15.70
CA SER A 56 -5.64 21.21 16.00
C SER A 56 -6.86 20.81 16.81
N GLU A 57 -7.55 21.77 17.42
CA GLU A 57 -8.77 21.49 18.20
C GLU A 57 -9.85 20.76 17.39
N GLN A 58 -9.91 20.99 16.08
CA GLN A 58 -10.84 20.31 15.17
C GLN A 58 -10.27 19.01 14.57
N ARG A 59 -8.98 18.74 14.74
CA ARG A 59 -8.25 17.58 14.20
C ARG A 59 -7.32 17.04 15.27
N THR A 60 -7.89 16.29 16.21
CA THR A 60 -7.24 15.80 17.42
C THR A 60 -6.07 14.84 17.14
N PHE A 61 -6.16 14.04 16.07
CA PHE A 61 -5.04 13.23 15.55
C PHE A 61 -4.26 13.90 14.40
N GLY A 62 -4.46 15.21 14.20
CA GLY A 62 -3.84 15.97 13.12
C GLY A 62 -4.23 15.47 11.73
N TYR A 63 -3.25 15.37 10.84
CA TYR A 63 -3.43 15.04 9.42
C TYR A 63 -2.92 13.64 9.06
N ALA A 64 -2.76 12.75 10.04
CA ALA A 64 -2.20 11.41 9.84
C ALA A 64 -2.90 10.64 8.70
N ARG A 65 -4.24 10.69 8.62
CA ARG A 65 -5.02 10.02 7.57
C ARG A 65 -4.80 10.58 6.15
N ALA A 66 -4.15 11.73 5.99
CA ALA A 66 -3.85 12.28 4.66
C ALA A 66 -2.94 11.34 3.84
N GLU A 67 -2.07 10.58 4.50
CA GLU A 67 -1.23 9.55 3.86
C GLU A 67 -2.09 8.46 3.21
N ILE A 68 -3.07 7.95 3.95
CA ILE A 68 -3.98 6.90 3.48
C ILE A 68 -4.87 7.41 2.35
N LEU A 69 -5.35 8.65 2.43
CA LEU A 69 -6.12 9.28 1.35
C LEU A 69 -5.28 9.48 0.08
N ALA A 70 -4.00 9.86 0.22
CA ALA A 70 -3.07 9.95 -0.91
C ALA A 70 -2.82 8.56 -1.55
N ALA A 71 -2.65 7.52 -0.73
CA ALA A 71 -2.51 6.15 -1.21
C ALA A 71 -3.77 5.67 -1.95
N LEU A 72 -4.96 5.97 -1.41
CA LEU A 72 -6.24 5.65 -2.04
C LEU A 72 -6.39 6.36 -3.39
N ALA A 73 -6.09 7.66 -3.46
CA ALA A 73 -6.12 8.42 -4.71
C ALA A 73 -5.17 7.82 -5.75
N ASN A 74 -3.97 7.41 -5.33
CA ASN A 74 -3.03 6.73 -6.22
C ASN A 74 -3.57 5.40 -6.76
N CYS A 75 -4.21 4.59 -5.90
CA CYS A 75 -4.84 3.34 -6.31
C CYS A 75 -5.91 3.58 -7.37
N LEU A 76 -6.76 4.59 -7.19
CA LEU A 76 -7.80 4.93 -8.17
C LEU A 76 -7.21 5.36 -9.51
N LEU A 77 -6.11 6.13 -9.52
CA LEU A 77 -5.40 6.48 -10.74
C LEU A 77 -4.83 5.23 -11.43
N LEU A 78 -4.19 4.34 -10.67
CA LEU A 78 -3.63 3.09 -11.18
C LEU A 78 -4.72 2.18 -11.77
N PHE A 79 -5.90 2.11 -11.14
CA PHE A 79 -7.07 1.42 -11.68
C PHE A 79 -7.60 2.07 -12.96
N GLY A 80 -7.63 3.40 -13.01
CA GLY A 80 -8.04 4.14 -14.21
C GLY A 80 -7.13 3.84 -15.40
N VAL A 81 -5.81 3.93 -15.20
CA VAL A 81 -4.80 3.62 -16.22
C VAL A 81 -4.85 2.15 -16.61
N GLY A 82 -4.86 1.24 -15.64
CA GLY A 82 -4.93 -0.21 -15.90
C GLY A 82 -6.23 -0.61 -16.63
N GLY A 83 -7.36 -0.05 -16.22
CA GLY A 83 -8.66 -0.27 -16.87
C GLY A 83 -8.69 0.24 -18.31
N PHE A 84 -8.12 1.42 -18.57
CA PHE A 84 -7.97 1.95 -19.92
C PHE A 84 -7.10 1.05 -20.80
N VAL A 85 -5.93 0.62 -20.30
CA VAL A 85 -5.03 -0.29 -21.02
C VAL A 85 -5.71 -1.62 -21.32
N LEU A 86 -6.44 -2.20 -20.37
CA LEU A 86 -7.16 -3.45 -20.58
C LEU A 86 -8.27 -3.30 -21.61
N TYR A 87 -9.05 -2.23 -21.53
CA TYR A 87 -10.12 -1.93 -22.50
C TYR A 87 -9.56 -1.75 -23.92
N GLU A 88 -8.57 -0.88 -24.10
CA GLU A 88 -7.90 -0.64 -25.38
C GLU A 88 -7.19 -1.90 -25.89
N GLY A 89 -6.58 -2.69 -25.00
CA GLY A 89 -5.92 -3.94 -25.35
C GLY A 89 -6.90 -4.94 -25.94
N VAL A 90 -8.08 -5.09 -25.34
CA VAL A 90 -9.15 -5.93 -25.89
C VAL A 90 -9.65 -5.38 -27.23
N GLU A 91 -9.87 -4.07 -27.35
CA GLU A 91 -10.32 -3.47 -28.61
C GLU A 91 -9.30 -3.71 -29.75
N ARG A 92 -8.01 -3.54 -29.48
CA ARG A 92 -6.92 -3.74 -30.46
C ARG A 92 -6.70 -5.19 -30.88
N LEU A 93 -7.15 -6.17 -30.08
CA LEU A 93 -7.18 -7.57 -30.53
C LEU A 93 -8.14 -7.76 -31.71
N PHE A 94 -9.30 -7.12 -31.65
CA PHE A 94 -10.33 -7.20 -32.70
C PHE A 94 -10.08 -6.22 -33.84
N ARG A 95 -9.57 -5.01 -33.54
CA ARG A 95 -9.28 -3.94 -34.50
C ARG A 95 -7.82 -3.49 -34.38
N PRO A 96 -6.87 -4.20 -35.02
CA PRO A 96 -5.46 -3.91 -34.88
C PRO A 96 -5.11 -2.51 -35.40
N THR A 97 -4.36 -1.75 -34.61
CA THR A 97 -3.76 -0.47 -35.01
C THR A 97 -2.34 -0.70 -35.50
N GLY A 98 -1.84 0.17 -36.39
CA GLY A 98 -0.45 0.10 -36.84
C GLY A 98 0.49 0.49 -35.71
N VAL A 99 1.44 -0.38 -35.37
CA VAL A 99 2.51 -0.13 -34.40
C VAL A 99 3.86 -0.21 -35.10
N GLU A 100 4.69 0.81 -34.91
CA GLU A 100 6.07 0.82 -35.41
C GLU A 100 6.99 -0.01 -34.51
N GLY A 101 6.99 -1.32 -34.72
CA GLY A 101 7.74 -2.28 -33.88
C GLY A 101 9.24 -1.97 -33.74
N GLY A 102 9.90 -1.45 -34.79
CA GLY A 102 11.34 -1.15 -34.74
C GLY A 102 11.67 -0.05 -33.74
N LEU A 103 10.93 1.06 -33.81
CA LEU A 103 11.05 2.15 -32.83
C LEU A 103 10.57 1.72 -31.45
N ALA A 104 9.50 0.93 -31.37
CA ALA A 104 8.98 0.44 -30.09
C ALA A 104 10.01 -0.42 -29.34
N ALA A 105 10.77 -1.25 -30.05
CA ALA A 105 11.87 -2.04 -29.48
C ALA A 105 13.00 -1.15 -28.93
N VAL A 106 13.31 -0.01 -29.58
CA VAL A 106 14.33 0.94 -29.09
C VAL A 106 13.88 1.57 -27.78
N PHE A 107 12.65 2.08 -27.71
CA PHE A 107 12.12 2.67 -26.47
C PHE A 107 11.96 1.64 -25.34
N GLY A 108 11.49 0.43 -25.66
CA GLY A 108 11.45 -0.68 -24.71
C GLY A 108 12.84 -1.07 -24.21
N GLY A 109 13.85 -1.05 -25.10
CA GLY A 109 15.25 -1.29 -24.76
C GLY A 109 15.84 -0.26 -23.79
N ILE A 110 15.50 1.02 -23.95
CA ILE A 110 15.91 2.08 -23.01
C ILE A 110 15.33 1.81 -21.62
N GLY A 111 14.04 1.46 -21.55
CA GLY A 111 13.39 1.08 -20.29
C GLY A 111 14.02 -0.15 -19.64
N LEU A 112 14.25 -1.20 -20.44
CA LEU A 112 14.88 -2.43 -19.96
C LEU A 112 16.27 -2.17 -19.37
N VAL A 113 17.13 -1.41 -20.06
CA VAL A 113 18.48 -1.09 -19.56
C VAL A 113 18.40 -0.34 -18.24
N ALA A 114 17.52 0.66 -18.14
CA ALA A 114 17.34 1.41 -16.91
C ALA A 114 16.82 0.56 -15.75
N ASN A 115 15.83 -0.29 -15.99
CA ASN A 115 15.26 -1.17 -14.98
C ASN A 115 16.26 -2.25 -14.52
N VAL A 116 17.06 -2.79 -15.44
CA VAL A 116 18.17 -3.70 -15.09
C VAL A 116 19.21 -3.01 -14.22
N ILE A 117 19.61 -1.77 -14.54
CA ILE A 117 20.53 -1.00 -13.69
C ILE A 117 19.92 -0.82 -12.29
N SER A 118 18.64 -0.44 -12.21
CA SER A 118 17.92 -0.29 -10.94
C SER A 118 17.86 -1.59 -10.14
N LEU A 119 17.57 -2.74 -10.79
CA LEU A 119 17.59 -4.06 -10.15
C LEU A 119 18.98 -4.39 -9.58
N LEU A 120 20.04 -4.17 -10.34
CA LEU A 120 21.41 -4.44 -9.89
C LEU A 120 21.79 -3.60 -8.67
N VAL A 121 21.34 -2.33 -8.62
CA VAL A 121 21.55 -1.44 -7.47
C VAL A 121 20.75 -1.93 -6.24
N LEU A 122 19.51 -2.38 -6.43
CA LEU A 122 18.63 -2.83 -5.35
C LEU A 122 18.93 -4.25 -4.86
N MET A 123 19.60 -5.08 -5.68
CA MET A 123 19.84 -6.50 -5.40
C MET A 123 20.66 -6.75 -4.12
N ARG A 124 21.55 -5.82 -3.75
CA ARG A 124 22.33 -5.92 -2.51
C ARG A 124 21.49 -5.57 -1.27
N GLY A 125 20.65 -4.54 -1.37
CA GLY A 125 19.86 -4.05 -0.23
C GLY A 125 18.57 -4.83 0.06
N GLN A 126 18.04 -5.60 -0.89
CA GLN A 126 16.76 -6.31 -0.72
C GLN A 126 16.77 -7.37 0.40
N ARG A 127 17.94 -7.86 0.82
CA ARG A 127 18.07 -8.85 1.90
C ARG A 127 18.05 -8.22 3.29
N GLU A 128 18.30 -6.92 3.37
CA GLU A 128 18.48 -6.20 4.64
C GLU A 128 17.25 -5.37 5.02
N SER A 129 16.36 -5.06 4.06
CA SER A 129 15.21 -4.19 4.31
C SER A 129 13.97 -4.62 3.52
N LEU A 130 12.82 -4.71 4.20
CA LEU A 130 11.52 -4.96 3.59
C LEU A 130 11.15 -3.85 2.59
N ASN A 131 11.48 -2.59 2.89
CA ASN A 131 11.23 -1.47 1.98
C ASN A 131 12.03 -1.61 0.69
N VAL A 132 13.31 -2.01 0.79
CA VAL A 132 14.15 -2.25 -0.39
C VAL A 132 13.69 -3.48 -1.17
N ARG A 133 13.23 -4.53 -0.48
CA ARG A 133 12.62 -5.70 -1.12
C ARG A 133 11.35 -5.34 -1.89
N GLY A 134 10.51 -4.45 -1.34
CA GLY A 134 9.34 -3.92 -2.02
C GLY A 134 9.72 -3.20 -3.31
N ALA A 135 10.65 -2.25 -3.23
CA ALA A 135 11.17 -1.53 -4.40
C ALA A 135 11.82 -2.47 -5.44
N PHE A 136 12.49 -3.55 -5.01
CA PHE A 136 13.05 -4.54 -5.91
C PHE A 136 11.97 -5.30 -6.70
N LEU A 137 10.90 -5.74 -6.04
CA LEU A 137 9.80 -6.46 -6.69
C LEU A 137 9.03 -5.57 -7.69
N GLU A 138 8.92 -4.28 -7.38
CA GLU A 138 8.35 -3.27 -8.27
C GLU A 138 9.18 -3.11 -9.55
N VAL A 139 10.47 -2.81 -9.42
CA VAL A 139 11.36 -2.68 -10.60
C VAL A 139 11.45 -3.99 -11.39
N LEU A 140 11.32 -5.16 -10.72
CA LEU A 140 11.26 -6.46 -11.39
C LEU A 140 10.01 -6.58 -12.28
N ALA A 141 8.85 -6.10 -11.80
CA ALA A 141 7.63 -6.07 -12.60
C ALA A 141 7.79 -5.16 -13.82
N ASP A 142 8.37 -3.96 -13.66
CA ASP A 142 8.66 -3.04 -14.78
C ASP A 142 9.66 -3.65 -15.78
N THR A 143 10.65 -4.39 -15.28
CA THR A 143 11.60 -5.12 -16.13
C THR A 143 10.87 -6.15 -17.00
N LEU A 144 9.95 -6.92 -16.40
CA LEU A 144 9.13 -7.89 -17.11
C LEU A 144 8.19 -7.20 -18.12
N GLY A 145 7.66 -6.02 -17.78
CA GLY A 145 6.88 -5.19 -18.69
C GLY A 145 7.68 -4.75 -19.91
N SER A 146 8.89 -4.21 -19.69
CA SER A 146 9.83 -3.84 -20.75
C SER A 146 10.22 -5.03 -21.63
N VAL A 147 10.40 -6.23 -21.05
CA VAL A 147 10.62 -7.47 -21.83
C VAL A 147 9.40 -7.80 -22.70
N ALA A 148 8.19 -7.72 -22.16
CA ALA A 148 6.96 -7.96 -22.92
C ALA A 148 6.83 -7.01 -24.12
N VAL A 149 7.14 -5.72 -23.93
CA VAL A 149 7.19 -4.71 -25.01
C VAL A 149 8.20 -5.10 -26.09
N ILE A 150 9.42 -5.47 -25.70
CA ILE A 150 10.48 -5.83 -26.66
C ILE A 150 10.11 -7.08 -27.44
N VAL A 151 9.56 -8.11 -26.76
CA VAL A 151 9.10 -9.33 -27.43
C VAL A 151 7.98 -9.02 -28.41
N SER A 152 6.97 -8.23 -28.03
CA SER A 152 5.90 -7.86 -28.98
C SER A 152 6.43 -7.05 -30.16
N ALA A 153 7.35 -6.12 -29.90
CA ALA A 153 7.97 -5.29 -30.92
C ALA A 153 8.78 -6.12 -31.94
N LEU A 154 9.56 -7.11 -31.47
CA LEU A 154 10.28 -8.08 -32.31
C LEU A 154 9.33 -8.93 -33.15
N VAL A 155 8.23 -9.40 -32.57
CA VAL A 155 7.23 -10.16 -33.32
C VAL A 155 6.61 -9.30 -34.40
N ILE A 156 6.27 -8.04 -34.12
CA ILE A 156 5.71 -7.10 -35.10
C ILE A 156 6.72 -6.82 -36.23
N THR A 157 8.00 -6.60 -35.93
CA THR A 157 8.99 -6.31 -36.97
C THR A 157 9.27 -7.49 -37.88
N VAL A 158 9.31 -8.71 -37.34
CA VAL A 158 9.62 -9.92 -38.13
C VAL A 158 8.41 -10.42 -38.89
N THR A 159 7.22 -10.37 -38.29
CA THR A 159 6.01 -11.02 -38.85
C THR A 159 4.95 -10.05 -39.37
N GLY A 160 5.02 -8.77 -38.99
CA GLY A 160 3.95 -7.80 -39.23
C GLY A 160 2.71 -7.99 -38.36
N TRP A 161 2.72 -8.92 -37.40
CA TRP A 161 1.56 -9.26 -36.58
C TRP A 161 1.27 -8.20 -35.50
N GLN A 162 0.51 -7.17 -35.88
CA GLN A 162 0.16 -6.00 -35.04
C GLN A 162 -0.54 -6.35 -33.71
N ARG A 163 -1.23 -7.49 -33.63
CA ARG A 163 -1.90 -7.93 -32.40
C ARG A 163 -0.94 -8.27 -31.26
N ALA A 164 0.36 -8.46 -31.53
CA ALA A 164 1.34 -8.74 -30.49
C ALA A 164 1.39 -7.63 -29.42
N ASP A 165 1.25 -6.37 -29.82
CA ASP A 165 1.23 -5.21 -28.90
C ASP A 165 -0.01 -5.22 -27.99
N ALA A 166 -1.16 -5.60 -28.54
CA ALA A 166 -2.40 -5.78 -27.79
C ALA A 166 -2.27 -6.90 -26.75
N VAL A 167 -1.63 -8.03 -27.10
CA VAL A 167 -1.37 -9.12 -26.16
C VAL A 167 -0.41 -8.66 -25.06
N ALA A 168 0.69 -7.99 -25.40
CA ALA A 168 1.66 -7.51 -24.42
C ALA A 168 1.06 -6.48 -23.46
N SER A 169 0.27 -5.51 -23.95
CA SER A 169 -0.42 -4.53 -23.11
C SER A 169 -1.43 -5.17 -22.16
N LEU A 170 -2.17 -6.20 -22.59
CA LEU A 170 -3.05 -6.97 -21.71
C LEU A 170 -2.27 -7.70 -20.61
N VAL A 171 -1.13 -8.32 -20.95
CA VAL A 171 -0.26 -8.98 -19.97
C VAL A 171 0.25 -7.97 -18.94
N ILE A 172 0.75 -6.81 -19.38
CA ILE A 172 1.22 -5.74 -18.48
C ILE A 172 0.07 -5.25 -17.59
N GLY A 173 -1.11 -4.98 -18.16
CA GLY A 173 -2.29 -4.58 -17.38
C GLY A 173 -2.70 -5.62 -16.32
N LEU A 174 -2.67 -6.90 -16.68
CA LEU A 174 -2.98 -8.01 -15.76
C LEU A 174 -1.92 -8.21 -14.66
N MET A 175 -0.67 -7.77 -14.87
CA MET A 175 0.34 -7.75 -13.83
C MET A 175 0.12 -6.62 -12.83
N VAL A 176 -0.37 -5.46 -13.29
CA VAL A 176 -0.57 -4.26 -12.46
C VAL A 176 -1.84 -4.34 -11.60
N VAL A 177 -2.96 -4.80 -12.18
CA VAL A 177 -4.29 -4.77 -11.52
C VAL A 177 -4.35 -5.51 -10.17
N PRO A 178 -3.83 -6.74 -10.01
CA PRO A 178 -3.87 -7.45 -8.72
C PRO A 178 -3.13 -6.70 -7.61
N ARG A 179 -2.01 -6.05 -7.96
CA ARG A 179 -1.23 -5.23 -7.02
C ARG A 179 -2.02 -3.98 -6.61
N ALA A 180 -2.61 -3.28 -7.58
CA ALA A 180 -3.47 -2.13 -7.32
C ALA A 180 -4.64 -2.50 -6.40
N TRP A 181 -5.25 -3.66 -6.62
CA TRP A 181 -6.35 -4.17 -5.80
C TRP A 181 -5.96 -4.46 -4.36
N LYS A 182 -4.80 -5.10 -4.18
CA LYS A 182 -4.28 -5.38 -2.83
C LYS A 182 -4.04 -4.08 -2.05
N LEU A 183 -3.40 -3.09 -2.68
CA LEU A 183 -3.11 -1.80 -2.06
C LEU A 183 -4.39 -1.01 -1.77
N LEU A 184 -5.36 -1.04 -2.68
CA LEU A 184 -6.68 -0.42 -2.48
C LEU A 184 -7.38 -1.01 -1.26
N ARG A 185 -7.41 -2.34 -1.14
CA ARG A 185 -8.02 -3.01 0.01
C ARG A 185 -7.34 -2.61 1.31
N GLU A 186 -6.01 -2.56 1.35
CA GLU A 186 -5.26 -2.13 2.53
C GLU A 186 -5.58 -0.68 2.93
N ALA A 187 -5.67 0.24 1.97
CA ALA A 187 -6.08 1.62 2.25
C ALA A 187 -7.53 1.72 2.75
N VAL A 188 -8.45 0.94 2.16
CA VAL A 188 -9.85 0.89 2.59
C VAL A 188 -9.99 0.28 3.99
N ASP A 189 -9.26 -0.81 4.29
CA ASP A 189 -9.24 -1.44 5.61
C ASP A 189 -8.87 -0.42 6.69
N VAL A 190 -7.85 0.43 6.43
CA VAL A 190 -7.44 1.51 7.35
C VAL A 190 -8.52 2.59 7.49
N LEU A 191 -9.18 2.97 6.39
CA LEU A 191 -10.27 3.96 6.46
C LEU A 191 -11.52 3.45 7.19
N LEU A 192 -11.78 2.15 7.11
CA LEU A 192 -12.86 1.45 7.80
C LEU A 192 -12.51 1.08 9.25
N GLU A 193 -11.36 1.54 9.74
CA GLU A 193 -10.91 1.31 11.13
C GLU A 193 -10.77 -0.18 11.46
N ALA A 194 -10.39 -0.99 10.46
CA ALA A 194 -10.15 -2.40 10.67
C ALA A 194 -8.92 -2.64 11.56
N ALA A 195 -8.97 -3.74 12.32
CA ALA A 195 -7.83 -4.20 13.10
C ALA A 195 -6.61 -4.46 12.18
N PRO A 196 -5.38 -4.09 12.60
CA PRO A 196 -4.18 -4.37 11.83
C PRO A 196 -4.04 -5.87 11.56
N ARG A 197 -3.67 -6.25 10.33
CA ARG A 197 -3.63 -7.68 9.90
C ARG A 197 -2.68 -8.58 10.70
N HIS A 198 -1.74 -7.99 11.44
CA HIS A 198 -0.77 -8.71 12.26
C HIS A 198 -1.21 -8.81 13.74
N VAL A 199 -2.32 -8.18 14.12
CA VAL A 199 -2.87 -8.23 15.46
C VAL A 199 -3.98 -9.26 15.51
N ASP A 200 -3.77 -10.31 16.31
CA ASP A 200 -4.81 -11.27 16.65
C ASP A 200 -5.59 -10.74 17.87
N MET A 201 -6.82 -10.27 17.62
CA MET A 201 -7.71 -9.73 18.64
C MET A 201 -7.98 -10.73 19.77
N ALA A 202 -8.02 -12.03 19.48
CA ALA A 202 -8.20 -13.06 20.50
C ALA A 202 -7.00 -13.14 21.43
N SER A 203 -5.79 -13.11 20.87
CA SER A 203 -4.53 -13.09 21.62
C SER A 203 -4.38 -11.82 22.47
N VAL A 204 -4.76 -10.65 21.93
CA VAL A 204 -4.77 -9.39 22.69
C VAL A 204 -5.69 -9.52 23.92
N ARG A 205 -6.92 -10.00 23.72
CA ARG A 205 -7.88 -10.20 24.81
C ARG A 205 -7.36 -11.18 25.86
N GLU A 206 -6.80 -12.31 25.43
CA GLU A 206 -6.23 -13.33 26.33
C GLU A 206 -5.09 -12.76 27.18
N HIS A 207 -4.19 -11.97 26.58
CA HIS A 207 -3.08 -11.33 27.30
C HIS A 207 -3.54 -10.29 28.32
N MET A 208 -4.60 -9.55 28.00
CA MET A 208 -5.18 -8.58 28.95
C MET A 208 -5.88 -9.30 30.11
N LEU A 209 -6.63 -10.37 29.85
CA LEU A 209 -7.27 -11.20 30.88
C LEU A 209 -6.27 -11.93 31.78
N ALA A 210 -5.07 -12.19 31.28
CA ALA A 210 -4.00 -12.80 32.08
C ALA A 210 -3.38 -11.83 33.11
N GLN A 211 -3.69 -10.53 33.05
CA GLN A 211 -3.16 -9.57 34.03
C GLN A 211 -3.83 -9.73 35.40
N PRO A 212 -3.07 -9.67 36.51
CA PRO A 212 -3.63 -9.82 37.85
C PRO A 212 -4.73 -8.78 38.13
N GLY A 213 -5.91 -9.27 38.53
CA GLY A 213 -7.05 -8.42 38.90
C GLY A 213 -7.96 -8.00 37.75
N VAL A 214 -7.64 -8.35 36.50
CA VAL A 214 -8.57 -8.22 35.38
C VAL A 214 -9.56 -9.38 35.41
N GLU A 215 -10.84 -9.07 35.54
CA GLU A 215 -11.93 -10.05 35.58
C GLU A 215 -12.53 -10.28 34.19
N ASP A 216 -12.66 -9.22 33.39
CA ASP A 216 -13.15 -9.28 32.03
C ASP A 216 -12.63 -8.12 31.16
N VAL A 217 -12.68 -8.30 29.83
CA VAL A 217 -12.36 -7.26 28.84
C VAL A 217 -13.43 -7.28 27.75
N HIS A 218 -14.07 -6.14 27.53
CA HIS A 218 -15.09 -5.93 26.51
C HIS A 218 -14.90 -4.58 25.82
N ASP A 219 -15.69 -4.32 24.77
CA ASP A 219 -15.56 -3.14 23.91
C ASP A 219 -14.11 -2.93 23.41
N LEU A 220 -13.43 -4.03 23.06
CA LEU A 220 -12.04 -4.04 22.63
C LEU A 220 -11.95 -3.65 21.15
N HIS A 221 -11.62 -2.39 20.89
CA HIS A 221 -11.43 -1.84 19.55
C HIS A 221 -9.95 -1.59 19.28
N VAL A 222 -9.46 -2.10 18.15
CA VAL A 222 -8.11 -1.82 17.66
C VAL A 222 -8.22 -1.39 16.21
N TRP A 223 -7.62 -0.27 15.87
CA TRP A 223 -7.59 0.24 14.50
C TRP A 223 -6.25 0.91 14.19
N THR A 224 -6.02 1.20 12.91
CA THR A 224 -4.84 1.94 12.45
C THR A 224 -5.26 3.31 11.96
N ILE A 225 -4.61 4.39 12.43
CA ILE A 225 -4.87 5.74 11.90
C ILE A 225 -4.08 5.97 10.60
N THR A 226 -2.81 5.62 10.62
CA THR A 226 -1.90 5.61 9.46
C THR A 226 -0.82 4.57 9.66
N SER A 227 0.02 4.36 8.64
CA SER A 227 1.18 3.47 8.71
C SER A 227 2.00 3.71 9.99
N GLY A 228 2.09 2.69 10.85
CA GLY A 228 2.86 2.76 12.11
C GLY A 228 2.19 3.54 13.24
N LEU A 229 0.88 3.78 13.18
CA LEU A 229 0.12 4.37 14.29
C LEU A 229 -1.14 3.54 14.60
N PRO A 230 -0.99 2.34 15.19
CA PRO A 230 -2.09 1.59 15.75
C PRO A 230 -2.61 2.26 17.03
N VAL A 231 -3.93 2.17 17.24
CA VAL A 231 -4.62 2.71 18.41
C VAL A 231 -5.54 1.62 18.97
N LEU A 232 -5.64 1.56 20.30
CA LEU A 232 -6.52 0.64 21.01
C LEU A 232 -7.39 1.39 22.01
N SER A 233 -8.65 0.99 22.09
CA SER A 233 -9.56 1.35 23.18
C SER A 233 -10.18 0.07 23.74
N ALA A 234 -10.28 -0.03 25.06
CA ALA A 234 -10.92 -1.18 25.71
C ALA A 234 -11.52 -0.82 27.06
N HIS A 235 -12.61 -1.51 27.40
CA HIS A 235 -13.17 -1.53 28.75
C HIS A 235 -12.60 -2.74 29.49
N VAL A 236 -12.06 -2.50 30.68
CA VAL A 236 -11.38 -3.51 31.49
C VAL A 236 -12.08 -3.59 32.84
N VAL A 237 -12.74 -4.70 33.11
CA VAL A 237 -13.40 -4.96 34.40
C VAL A 237 -12.33 -5.42 35.38
N VAL A 238 -12.23 -4.71 36.50
CA VAL A 238 -11.19 -4.94 37.51
C VAL A 238 -11.83 -5.25 38.85
N SER A 239 -11.24 -6.22 39.55
CA SER A 239 -11.61 -6.55 40.92
C SER A 239 -11.40 -5.33 41.85
N PRO A 240 -12.41 -4.91 42.63
CA PRO A 240 -12.28 -3.80 43.58
C PRO A 240 -11.15 -4.02 44.59
N GLU A 241 -10.97 -5.27 45.05
CA GLU A 241 -9.96 -5.65 46.03
C GLU A 241 -8.55 -5.46 45.49
N VAL A 242 -8.33 -5.81 44.22
CA VAL A 242 -7.04 -5.62 43.55
C VAL A 242 -6.83 -4.16 43.23
N LEU A 243 -7.85 -3.45 42.76
CA LEU A 243 -7.77 -2.03 42.43
C LEU A 243 -7.39 -1.17 43.66
N ASP A 244 -7.98 -1.46 44.81
CA ASP A 244 -7.66 -0.80 46.09
C ASP A 244 -6.25 -1.14 46.59
N ALA A 245 -5.76 -2.35 46.34
CA ALA A 245 -4.44 -2.81 46.80
C ALA A 245 -3.28 -2.37 45.89
N LEU A 246 -3.45 -2.44 44.58
CA LEU A 246 -2.43 -2.17 43.57
C LEU A 246 -2.39 -0.68 43.17
N GLY A 247 -3.54 -0.03 43.20
CA GLY A 247 -3.75 1.35 42.76
C GLY A 247 -3.92 1.48 41.24
N TYR A 248 -4.81 2.39 40.82
CA TYR A 248 -5.17 2.66 39.43
C TYR A 248 -3.97 2.87 38.50
N GLU A 249 -2.97 3.65 38.93
CA GLU A 249 -1.82 4.02 38.11
C GLU A 249 -0.97 2.80 37.73
N LYS A 250 -0.72 1.90 38.70
CA LYS A 250 0.14 0.75 38.49
C LYS A 250 -0.51 -0.29 37.58
N LEU A 251 -1.83 -0.49 37.73
CA LEU A 251 -2.59 -1.38 36.84
C LEU A 251 -2.60 -0.87 35.39
N LEU A 252 -2.84 0.44 35.19
CA LEU A 252 -2.77 1.06 33.87
C LEU A 252 -1.38 0.87 33.25
N HIS A 253 -0.31 1.04 34.03
CA HIS A 253 1.06 0.85 33.56
C HIS A 253 1.34 -0.61 33.18
N GLU A 254 0.82 -1.58 33.93
CA GLU A 254 0.95 -3.01 33.62
C GLU A 254 0.18 -3.39 32.35
N LEU A 255 -1.05 -2.88 32.16
CA LEU A 255 -1.84 -3.06 30.95
C LEU A 255 -1.17 -2.44 29.72
N GLN A 256 -0.72 -1.18 29.82
CA GLN A 256 0.02 -0.51 28.75
C GLN A 256 1.32 -1.26 28.41
N GLY A 257 2.11 -1.63 29.42
CA GLY A 257 3.34 -2.38 29.25
C GLY A 257 3.14 -3.80 28.71
N CYS A 258 1.96 -4.40 28.89
CA CYS A 258 1.61 -5.68 28.28
C CYS A 258 1.41 -5.55 26.77
N LEU A 259 0.77 -4.47 26.32
CA LEU A 259 0.48 -4.25 24.90
C LEU A 259 1.66 -3.68 24.13
N ASP A 260 2.42 -2.76 24.73
CA ASP A 260 3.59 -2.13 24.11
C ASP A 260 4.66 -3.19 23.73
N ARG A 261 4.91 -4.16 24.61
CA ARG A 261 5.93 -5.20 24.39
C ARG A 261 5.55 -6.26 23.35
N HIS A 262 4.26 -6.47 23.10
CA HIS A 262 3.78 -7.61 22.31
C HIS A 262 3.03 -7.23 21.03
N PHE A 263 2.44 -6.03 20.98
CA PHE A 263 1.51 -5.64 19.92
C PHE A 263 1.80 -4.26 19.30
N ASP A 264 2.86 -3.55 19.73
CA ASP A 264 3.33 -2.26 19.17
C ASP A 264 2.24 -1.16 19.19
N VAL A 265 1.35 -1.19 20.20
CA VAL A 265 0.25 -0.23 20.34
C VAL A 265 0.63 0.86 21.34
N GLU A 266 1.29 1.91 20.86
CA GLU A 266 1.73 3.03 21.71
C GLU A 266 0.55 3.87 22.24
N HIS A 267 -0.55 3.98 21.48
CA HIS A 267 -1.71 4.80 21.85
C HIS A 267 -2.87 3.92 22.34
N CYS A 268 -2.91 3.65 23.64
CA CYS A 268 -3.96 2.87 24.28
C CYS A 268 -4.79 3.71 25.25
N THR A 269 -6.12 3.58 25.18
CA THR A 269 -7.06 4.11 26.17
C THR A 269 -7.80 2.96 26.85
N PHE A 270 -7.71 2.90 28.18
CA PHE A 270 -8.42 1.90 28.97
C PHE A 270 -9.45 2.59 29.87
N GLN A 271 -10.69 2.13 29.79
CA GLN A 271 -11.74 2.46 30.75
C GLN A 271 -11.74 1.36 31.82
N LEU A 272 -11.38 1.69 33.05
CA LEU A 272 -11.40 0.74 34.16
C LEU A 272 -12.77 0.74 34.82
N GLU A 273 -13.37 -0.44 34.94
CA GLU A 273 -14.74 -0.60 35.42
C GLU A 273 -14.81 -1.54 36.62
N PRO A 274 -15.71 -1.28 37.59
CA PRO A 274 -16.02 -2.23 38.63
C PRO A 274 -16.90 -3.38 38.09
N GLY A 275 -16.85 -4.53 38.76
CA GLY A 275 -17.76 -5.65 38.49
C GLY A 275 -19.24 -5.22 38.49
N GLY A 276 -19.99 -5.68 37.48
CA GLY A 276 -21.41 -5.34 37.28
C GLY A 276 -21.66 -4.05 36.48
N HIS A 277 -20.64 -3.28 36.10
CA HIS A 277 -20.83 -2.08 35.26
C HIS A 277 -21.33 -2.44 33.84
N ALA A 278 -20.82 -3.53 33.27
CA ALA A 278 -21.21 -4.05 31.96
C ALA A 278 -22.73 -4.31 31.82
N GLU A 279 -23.46 -4.52 32.92
CA GLU A 279 -24.92 -4.70 32.89
C GLU A 279 -25.66 -3.41 32.50
N HIS A 280 -25.07 -2.23 32.72
CA HIS A 280 -25.62 -0.93 32.31
C HIS A 280 -25.35 -0.60 30.84
N GLU A 281 -24.36 -1.25 30.22
CA GLU A 281 -23.98 -1.06 28.82
C GLU A 281 -24.58 -2.13 27.89
N ALA A 282 -25.56 -2.89 28.39
CA ALA A 282 -26.22 -3.96 27.66
C ALA A 282 -26.77 -3.48 26.30
N GLY A 283 -26.13 -3.94 25.21
CA GLY A 283 -26.47 -3.58 23.82
C GLY A 283 -25.54 -2.57 23.15
N LEU A 284 -24.58 -1.99 23.89
CA LEU A 284 -23.50 -1.15 23.34
C LEU A 284 -22.20 -1.95 23.16
N CYS A 285 -21.94 -2.92 24.03
CA CYS A 285 -20.77 -3.79 23.96
C CYS A 285 -21.04 -5.02 23.08
N HIS A 286 -20.10 -5.36 22.19
CA HIS A 286 -20.07 -6.58 21.38
C HIS A 286 -18.79 -7.37 21.59
#